data_AF-A0A7S0E085-F1
#
_entry.id   AF-A0A7S0E085-F1
#
_cell.length_a   1.000
_cell.length_b   1.000
_cell.length_c   1.000
_cell.angle_alpha   90.00
_cell.angle_beta   90.00
_cell.angle_gamma   90.00
#
_symmetry.space_group_name_H-M   'P 1'
#
loop_
_entity.id
_entity.type
_entity.pdbx_description
1 polymer ?
#
loop_
_entity_poly.entity_id
_entity_poly.type
_entity_poly.pdbx_seq_one_letter_code
_entity_poly.pdbx_strand_id
1 'polypeptide(L)'
;HLFHIDFGHFLGNFKSKFGFKRERAPFVLTPDFAHVLGDKGSVTFDRFVRVCCRAYNILRRCSHEFITLFSLMLSTGIPELQTAEDIDWLRDKTGVYGAEMSEEDASDFFEKQIYVALYTKTTQLNNAVHILAHS
;
A
#
# COMPACT_ATOMS: atom_id res chain seq x y z
N HIS A 1 2.72 5.91 18.36
CA HIS A 1 2.86 4.67 17.55
C HIS A 1 1.57 4.47 16.78
N LEU A 2 1.66 4.16 15.47
CA LEU A 2 0.53 3.86 14.60
C LEU A 2 0.66 2.41 14.13
N PHE A 3 -0.44 1.67 14.11
CA PHE A 3 -0.49 0.30 13.60
C PHE A 3 -1.84 0.03 12.94
N HIS A 4 -1.85 -0.88 11.96
CA HIS A 4 -3.09 -1.36 11.36
C HIS A 4 -3.63 -2.56 12.15
N ILE A 5 -4.96 -2.65 12.22
CA ILE A 5 -5.70 -3.79 12.77
C ILE A 5 -6.63 -4.33 11.68
N ASP A 6 -7.04 -5.59 11.81
CA ASP A 6 -7.86 -6.32 10.82
C ASP A 6 -7.14 -6.55 9.47
N PHE A 7 -6.53 -7.74 9.33
CA PHE A 7 -5.85 -8.20 8.12
C PHE A 7 -6.65 -9.28 7.38
N GLY A 8 -7.98 -9.29 7.53
CA GLY A 8 -8.83 -10.30 6.89
C GLY A 8 -8.80 -10.29 5.35
N HIS A 9 -8.18 -9.26 4.74
CA HIS A 9 -8.02 -9.10 3.31
C HIS A 9 -6.62 -8.63 2.88
N PHE A 10 -5.96 -9.34 1.97
CA PHE A 10 -4.63 -9.04 1.42
C PHE A 10 -4.47 -9.55 -0.03
N LEU A 11 -3.31 -9.29 -0.66
CA LEU A 11 -3.00 -9.64 -2.08
C LEU A 11 -4.01 -9.11 -3.11
N GLY A 12 -4.59 -7.94 -2.86
CA GLY A 12 -5.54 -7.32 -3.80
C GLY A 12 -6.99 -7.81 -3.68
N ASN A 13 -7.29 -8.65 -2.67
CA ASN A 13 -8.65 -9.07 -2.30
C ASN A 13 -9.42 -7.97 -1.59
N PHE A 14 -9.60 -6.82 -2.24
CA PHE A 14 -10.29 -5.68 -1.64
C PHE A 14 -11.79 -5.96 -1.42
N LYS A 15 -12.32 -5.56 -0.26
CA LYS A 15 -13.76 -5.60 0.01
C LYS A 15 -14.54 -4.84 -1.07
N SER A 16 -15.57 -5.45 -1.61
CA SER A 16 -16.53 -4.80 -2.50
C SER A 16 -17.78 -4.38 -1.72
N LYS A 17 -18.36 -3.23 -2.07
CA LYS A 17 -19.68 -2.81 -1.56
C LYS A 17 -20.52 -2.37 -2.77
N PHE A 18 -21.71 -2.94 -2.94
CA PHE A 18 -22.59 -2.70 -4.08
C PHE A 18 -21.92 -2.90 -5.47
N GLY A 19 -21.02 -3.89 -5.59
CA GLY A 19 -20.31 -4.17 -6.84
C GLY A 19 -19.08 -3.28 -7.12
N PHE A 20 -18.79 -2.30 -6.26
CA PHE A 20 -17.60 -1.46 -6.39
C PHE A 20 -16.51 -1.87 -5.40
N LYS A 21 -15.26 -2.05 -5.89
CA LYS A 21 -14.08 -2.22 -5.03
C LYS A 21 -13.86 -0.94 -4.21
N ARG A 22 -13.84 -1.08 -2.88
CA ARG A 22 -13.69 0.05 -1.94
C ARG A 22 -12.30 0.69 -1.99
N GLU A 23 -11.28 -0.10 -2.30
CA GLU A 23 -9.90 0.35 -2.29
C GLU A 23 -9.30 0.21 -3.69
N ARG A 24 -8.89 1.35 -4.25
CA ARG A 24 -8.27 1.45 -5.59
C ARG A 24 -7.00 2.29 -5.57
N ALA A 25 -6.66 2.85 -4.41
CA ALA A 25 -5.48 3.68 -4.26
C ALA A 25 -4.26 2.77 -4.10
N PRO A 26 -3.18 2.99 -4.88
CA PRO A 26 -1.94 2.23 -4.76
C PRO A 26 -1.19 2.51 -3.44
N PHE A 27 -1.48 3.65 -2.81
CA PHE A 27 -1.00 4.04 -1.49
C PHE A 27 -2.08 4.83 -0.76
N VAL A 28 -2.22 4.63 0.55
CA VAL A 28 -3.24 5.30 1.37
C VAL A 28 -2.55 6.24 2.33
N LEU A 29 -2.86 7.54 2.18
CA LEU A 29 -2.48 8.58 3.11
C LEU A 29 -3.65 9.53 3.25
N THR A 30 -4.16 9.67 4.47
CA THR A 30 -5.31 10.53 4.76
C THR A 30 -4.86 11.97 5.01
N PRO A 31 -5.73 12.97 4.83
CA PRO A 31 -5.43 14.35 5.23
C PRO A 31 -5.06 14.47 6.70
N ASP A 32 -5.69 13.68 7.58
CA ASP A 32 -5.41 13.71 9.02
C ASP A 32 -3.96 13.27 9.32
N PHE A 33 -3.49 12.21 8.64
CA PHE A 33 -2.09 11.80 8.76
C PHE A 33 -1.14 12.87 8.21
N ALA A 34 -1.48 13.47 7.06
CA ALA A 34 -0.67 14.55 6.49
C ALA A 34 -0.58 15.75 7.44
N HIS A 35 -1.69 16.12 8.08
CA HIS A 35 -1.76 17.22 9.03
C HIS A 35 -0.92 16.95 10.28
N VAL A 36 -1.00 15.74 10.86
CA VAL A 36 -0.17 15.34 12.01
C VAL A 36 1.33 15.35 11.65
N LEU A 37 1.67 15.07 10.39
CA LEU A 37 3.04 15.14 9.88
C LEU A 37 3.51 16.57 9.57
N GLY A 38 2.69 17.59 9.82
CA GLY A 38 3.03 19.00 9.58
C GLY A 38 2.75 19.48 8.15
N ASP A 39 1.95 18.75 7.39
CA ASP A 39 1.61 19.01 5.99
C ASP A 39 2.80 18.99 5.02
N LYS A 40 2.49 19.00 3.72
CA LYS A 40 3.48 18.95 2.64
C LYS A 40 4.47 20.11 2.74
N GLY A 41 5.76 19.80 2.64
CA GLY A 41 6.86 20.78 2.69
C GLY A 41 7.37 21.07 4.11
N SER A 42 6.79 20.45 5.14
CA SER A 42 7.41 20.44 6.46
C SER A 42 8.57 19.45 6.53
N VAL A 43 9.55 19.74 7.38
CA VAL A 43 10.71 18.86 7.62
C VAL A 43 10.28 17.46 8.05
N THR A 44 9.19 17.37 8.81
CA THR A 44 8.64 16.10 9.29
C THR A 44 7.99 15.31 8.16
N PHE A 45 7.20 15.96 7.30
CA PHE A 45 6.61 15.31 6.12
C PHE A 45 7.69 14.84 5.13
N ASP A 46 8.71 15.66 4.87
CA ASP A 46 9.81 15.27 3.98
C ASP A 46 10.60 14.08 4.55
N ARG A 47 10.77 14.03 5.88
CA ARG A 47 11.36 12.87 6.55
C ARG A 47 10.49 11.63 6.39
N PHE A 48 9.17 11.76 6.52
CA PHE A 48 8.23 10.67 6.28
C PHE A 48 8.38 10.10 4.86
N VAL A 49 8.37 10.97 3.84
CA VAL A 49 8.57 10.57 2.43
C VAL A 49 9.88 9.81 2.25
N ARG A 50 11.00 10.35 2.75
CA ARG A 50 12.31 9.67 2.66
C ARG A 50 12.34 8.29 3.33
N VAL A 51 11.72 8.17 4.52
CA VAL A 51 11.64 6.89 5.23
C VAL A 51 10.81 5.88 4.45
N CYS A 52 9.68 6.31 3.88
CA CYS A 52 8.83 5.48 3.03
C CYS A 52 9.54 4.98 1.78
N CYS A 53 10.23 5.85 1.03
CA CYS A 53 10.99 5.45 -0.16
C CYS A 53 12.12 4.48 0.18
N ARG A 54 12.82 4.71 1.30
CA ARG A 54 13.85 3.78 1.79
C ARG A 54 13.24 2.42 2.15
N ALA A 55 12.12 2.40 2.87
CA ALA A 55 11.43 1.17 3.23
C ALA A 55 10.96 0.40 1.99
N TYR A 56 10.42 1.10 0.99
CA TYR A 56 10.02 0.52 -0.28
C TYR A 56 11.20 -0.17 -0.99
N ASN A 57 12.35 0.50 -1.11
CA ASN A 57 13.55 -0.11 -1.70
C ASN A 57 14.07 -1.32 -0.91
N ILE A 58 14.02 -1.29 0.42
CA ILE A 58 14.36 -2.47 1.24
C ILE A 58 13.42 -3.64 0.91
N LEU A 59 12.11 -3.41 0.87
CA LEU A 59 11.12 -4.44 0.56
C LEU A 59 11.30 -5.00 -0.86
N ARG A 60 11.63 -4.16 -1.84
CA ARG A 60 11.93 -4.58 -3.23
C ARG A 60 13.13 -5.53 -3.28
N ARG A 61 14.20 -5.22 -2.55
CA ARG A 61 15.40 -6.09 -2.49
C ARG A 61 15.12 -7.45 -1.86
N CYS A 62 14.20 -7.49 -0.90
CA CYS A 62 13.79 -8.73 -0.22
C CYS A 62 12.56 -9.41 -0.86
N SER A 63 12.19 -9.02 -2.07
CA SER A 63 10.94 -9.46 -2.72
C SER A 63 10.92 -10.97 -2.97
N HIS A 64 12.06 -11.57 -3.30
CA HIS A 64 12.18 -13.01 -3.53
C HIS A 64 11.87 -13.81 -2.27
N GLU A 65 12.32 -13.36 -1.10
CA GLU A 65 12.03 -13.98 0.20
C GLU A 65 10.54 -13.93 0.51
N PHE A 66 9.88 -12.78 0.29
CA PHE A 66 8.44 -12.68 0.45
C PHE A 66 7.70 -13.62 -0.51
N ILE A 67 8.07 -13.64 -1.80
CA ILE A 67 7.45 -14.54 -2.78
C ILE A 67 7.60 -16.00 -2.36
N THR A 68 8.78 -16.39 -1.87
CA THR A 68 9.05 -17.74 -1.39
C THR A 68 8.17 -18.12 -0.20
N LEU A 69 8.09 -17.24 0.81
CA LEU A 69 7.25 -17.48 2.00
C LEU A 69 5.77 -17.62 1.61
N PHE A 70 5.25 -16.75 0.75
CA PHE A 70 3.87 -16.83 0.28
C PHE A 70 3.63 -18.09 -0.58
N SER A 71 4.62 -18.52 -1.36
CA SER A 71 4.53 -19.76 -2.15
C SER A 71 4.43 -20.99 -1.25
N LEU A 72 5.18 -21.02 -0.14
CA LEU A 72 5.09 -22.08 0.87
C LEU A 72 3.73 -22.11 1.59
N MET A 73 3.03 -20.97 1.65
CA MET A 73 1.74 -20.85 2.31
C MET A 73 0.55 -21.27 1.45
N LEU A 74 0.73 -21.55 0.15
CA LEU A 74 -0.37 -21.96 -0.74
C LEU A 74 -1.15 -23.19 -0.24
N SER A 75 -0.48 -24.11 0.46
CA SER A 75 -1.09 -25.33 0.98
C SER A 75 -1.79 -25.16 2.34
N THR A 76 -1.77 -23.97 2.93
CA THR A 76 -2.31 -23.73 4.28
C THR A 76 -3.82 -23.51 4.32
N GLY A 77 -4.47 -23.38 3.15
CA GLY A 77 -5.92 -23.17 3.06
C GLY A 77 -6.38 -21.73 3.35
N ILE A 78 -5.47 -20.75 3.29
CA ILE A 78 -5.83 -19.33 3.44
C ILE A 78 -6.68 -18.90 2.24
N PRO A 79 -7.94 -18.46 2.42
CA PRO A 79 -8.87 -18.22 1.32
C PRO A 79 -8.37 -17.27 0.22
N GLU A 80 -7.48 -16.35 0.56
CA GLU A 80 -6.96 -15.30 -0.32
C GLU A 80 -5.60 -15.62 -0.94
N LEU A 81 -5.08 -16.81 -0.64
CA LEU A 81 -3.81 -17.33 -1.13
C LEU A 81 -4.00 -18.82 -1.43
N GLN A 82 -4.53 -19.10 -2.60
CA GLN A 82 -4.88 -20.44 -3.07
C GLN A 82 -4.08 -20.84 -4.31
N THR A 83 -3.72 -19.88 -5.16
CA THR A 83 -3.03 -20.15 -6.42
C THR A 83 -1.79 -19.28 -6.60
N ALA A 84 -0.94 -19.67 -7.56
CA ALA A 84 0.27 -18.91 -7.85
C ALA A 84 -0.06 -17.49 -8.37
N GLU A 85 -1.20 -17.32 -9.02
CA GLU A 85 -1.72 -16.03 -9.51
C GLU A 85 -2.01 -15.06 -8.36
N ASP A 86 -2.38 -15.54 -7.16
CA ASP A 86 -2.56 -14.68 -5.98
C ASP A 86 -1.22 -14.03 -5.56
N ILE A 87 -0.10 -14.69 -5.83
CA ILE A 87 1.25 -14.19 -5.55
C ILE A 87 1.70 -13.17 -6.61
N ASP A 88 1.11 -13.18 -7.80
CA ASP A 88 1.45 -12.22 -8.86
C ASP A 88 1.15 -10.78 -8.43
N TRP A 89 0.15 -10.57 -7.58
CA TRP A 89 -0.10 -9.26 -6.99
C TRP A 89 1.12 -8.75 -6.20
N LEU A 90 1.75 -9.62 -5.41
CA LEU A 90 2.93 -9.28 -4.64
C LEU A 90 4.12 -8.98 -5.56
N ARG A 91 4.29 -9.78 -6.63
CA ARG A 91 5.33 -9.57 -7.64
C ARG A 91 5.15 -8.24 -8.40
N ASP A 92 3.91 -7.88 -8.76
CA ASP A 92 3.57 -6.57 -9.34
C ASP A 92 3.96 -5.43 -8.38
N LYS A 93 3.51 -5.49 -7.13
CA LYS A 93 3.76 -4.40 -6.15
C LYS A 93 5.21 -4.27 -5.70
N THR A 94 5.96 -5.37 -5.71
CA THR A 94 7.40 -5.35 -5.40
C THR A 94 8.27 -5.06 -6.62
N GLY A 95 7.67 -4.90 -7.81
CA GLY A 95 8.38 -4.55 -9.03
C GLY A 95 9.22 -5.69 -9.62
N VAL A 96 8.94 -6.93 -9.26
CA VAL A 96 9.65 -8.13 -9.76
C VAL A 96 9.37 -8.38 -11.25
N TYR A 97 8.25 -7.87 -11.77
CA TYR A 97 7.92 -7.92 -13.21
C TYR A 97 8.38 -6.70 -14.02
N GLY A 98 8.87 -5.64 -13.37
CA GLY A 98 9.45 -4.48 -14.06
C GLY A 98 10.91 -4.74 -14.40
N ALA A 99 11.39 -4.23 -15.54
CA ALA A 99 12.83 -4.07 -15.77
C ALA A 99 13.48 -3.49 -14.50
N GLU A 100 14.68 -3.96 -14.13
CA GLU A 100 15.39 -3.56 -12.92
C GLU A 100 15.26 -2.05 -12.68
N MET A 101 14.30 -1.62 -11.84
CA MET A 101 14.15 -0.21 -11.53
C MET A 101 15.28 0.14 -10.57
N SER A 102 16.02 1.21 -10.86
CA SER A 102 17.03 1.73 -9.96
C SER A 102 16.42 2.09 -8.59
N GLU A 103 17.25 2.24 -7.56
CA GLU A 103 16.77 2.71 -6.25
C GLU A 103 16.22 4.15 -6.36
N GLU A 104 16.77 4.97 -7.25
CA GLU A 104 16.26 6.30 -7.58
C GLU A 104 14.87 6.24 -8.23
N ASP A 105 14.70 5.48 -9.33
CA ASP A 105 13.43 5.40 -10.06
C ASP A 105 12.30 4.87 -9.17
N ALA A 106 12.60 3.92 -8.28
CA ALA A 106 11.62 3.40 -7.33
C ALA A 106 11.28 4.39 -6.21
N SER A 107 12.25 5.21 -5.80
CA SER A 107 11.98 6.29 -4.85
C SER A 107 11.05 7.33 -5.47
N ASP A 108 11.34 7.75 -6.70
CA ASP A 108 10.52 8.70 -7.47
C ASP A 108 9.11 8.14 -7.72
N PHE A 109 9.02 6.86 -8.09
CA PHE A 109 7.75 6.18 -8.26
C PHE A 109 6.92 6.19 -6.97
N PHE A 110 7.52 5.81 -5.83
CA PHE A 110 6.82 5.72 -4.56
C PHE A 110 6.43 7.10 -4.02
N GLU A 111 7.32 8.09 -4.14
CA GLU A 111 7.03 9.47 -3.80
C GLU A 111 5.82 10.01 -4.61
N LYS A 112 5.76 9.70 -5.90
CA LYS A 112 4.59 10.04 -6.72
C LYS A 112 3.31 9.40 -6.18
N GLN A 113 3.35 8.14 -5.71
CA GLN A 113 2.18 7.51 -5.09
C GLN A 113 1.74 8.21 -3.80
N ILE A 114 2.69 8.68 -2.97
CA ILE A 114 2.39 9.47 -1.76
C ILE A 114 1.64 10.75 -2.13
N TYR A 115 2.12 11.49 -3.13
CA TYR A 115 1.43 12.71 -3.56
C TYR A 115 0.07 12.43 -4.19
N VAL A 116 -0.05 11.39 -5.02
CA VAL A 116 -1.36 10.97 -5.57
C VAL A 116 -2.34 10.66 -4.44
N ALA A 117 -1.89 9.98 -3.37
CA ALA A 117 -2.72 9.68 -2.22
C ALA A 117 -3.26 10.94 -1.52
N LEU A 118 -2.43 11.98 -1.38
CA LEU A 118 -2.85 13.27 -0.80
C LEU A 118 -3.97 13.97 -1.60
N TYR A 119 -3.91 13.89 -2.94
CA TYR A 119 -4.87 14.57 -3.81
C TYR A 119 -6.10 13.72 -4.16
N THR A 120 -6.11 12.43 -3.83
CA THR A 120 -7.21 11.52 -4.16
C THR A 120 -8.42 11.77 -3.25
N LYS A 121 -9.40 12.54 -3.76
CA LYS A 121 -10.65 12.90 -3.06
C LYS A 121 -11.54 11.71 -2.69
N THR A 122 -11.36 10.55 -3.31
CA THR A 122 -12.14 9.33 -3.03
C THR A 122 -11.83 8.74 -1.66
N THR A 123 -10.58 8.79 -1.21
CA THR A 123 -10.18 8.37 0.15
C THR A 123 -10.75 9.34 1.19
N GLN A 124 -10.74 10.63 0.89
CA GLN A 124 -11.32 11.67 1.76
C GLN A 124 -12.84 11.47 1.93
N LEU A 125 -13.54 11.17 0.84
CA LEU A 125 -14.99 10.94 0.84
C LEU A 125 -15.34 9.60 1.54
N ASN A 126 -14.54 8.55 1.35
CA ASN A 126 -14.73 7.28 2.05
C ASN A 126 -14.49 7.41 3.56
N ASN A 127 -13.44 8.15 3.97
CA ASN A 127 -13.17 8.44 5.38
C ASN A 127 -14.30 9.28 6.01
N ALA A 128 -14.78 10.30 5.30
CA ALA A 128 -15.89 11.11 5.76
C ALA A 128 -17.17 10.28 5.97
N VAL A 129 -17.50 9.38 5.02
CA VAL A 129 -18.65 8.47 5.16
C VAL A 129 -18.43 7.45 6.27
N HIS A 130 -17.21 6.96 6.49
CA HIS A 130 -16.90 6.05 7.60
C HIS A 130 -17.06 6.73 8.96
N ILE A 131 -16.59 7.97 9.11
CA ILE A 131 -16.78 8.77 10.34
C ILE A 131 -18.27 9.02 10.58
N LEU A 132 -19.02 9.39 9.54
CA LEU A 132 -20.46 9.65 9.63
C LEU A 132 -21.30 8.39 9.92
N ALA A 133 -20.82 7.21 9.51
CA ALA A 133 -21.49 5.94 9.78
C ALA A 133 -21.17 5.37 11.18
N HIS A 134 -20.12 5.88 11.83
CA HIS A 134 -19.72 5.51 13.19
C HIS A 134 -19.95 6.63 14.23
N SER A 135 -20.63 7.72 13.83
CA SER A 135 -21.20 8.76 14.71
C SER A 135 -22.69 8.55 14.92
#